data_AF-A0A0M3JGJ2-F1
#
_entry.id   AF-A0A0M3JGJ2-F1
#
_cell.length_a   1.000
_cell.length_b   1.000
_cell.length_c   1.000
_cell.angle_alpha   90.00
_cell.angle_beta   90.00
_cell.angle_gamma   90.00
#
_symmetry.space_group_name_H-M   'P 1'
#
loop_
_entity.id
_entity.type
_entity.pdbx_description
1 polymer ?
#
loop_
_entity_poly.entity_id
_entity_poly.type
_entity_poly.pdbx_seq_one_letter_code
_entity_poly.pdbx_strand_id
1 'polypeptide(L)'
;MIQRSVDVTKCHSDVAQTMGERNQYPDTLPYDYNRVILRRLPADENSHYVNASYVNSWLRERAYVVTQAVRTKPALAEFWRMIWELTTNCLVMLTKVFDFMRVSLFLS
;
A
#
# COMPACT_ATOMS: atom_id res chain seq x y z
N MET A 1 23.61 -0.63 12.38
CA MET A 1 22.25 -1.19 12.53
C MET A 1 21.45 -0.18 13.34
N ILE A 2 20.66 0.67 12.67
CA ILE A 2 19.93 1.75 13.37
C ILE A 2 18.71 1.11 14.04
N GLN A 3 18.87 0.67 15.29
CA GLN A 3 17.77 0.38 16.21
C GLN A 3 17.12 1.69 16.67
N ARG A 4 16.58 2.48 15.74
CA ARG A 4 15.57 3.48 16.13
C ARG A 4 14.29 2.70 16.35
N SER A 5 14.07 2.35 17.62
CA SER A 5 12.81 1.96 18.25
C SER A 5 11.62 2.08 17.29
N VAL A 6 11.25 0.97 16.67
CA VAL A 6 9.93 0.84 16.05
C VAL A 6 8.94 1.06 17.17
N ASP A 7 8.24 2.18 17.11
CA ASP A 7 7.20 2.50 18.07
C ASP A 7 6.03 1.53 17.82
N VAL A 8 6.00 0.44 18.58
CA VAL A 8 5.05 -0.66 18.39
C VAL A 8 3.60 -0.15 18.46
N THR A 9 3.36 0.94 19.22
CA THR A 9 2.04 1.59 19.33
C THR A 9 1.58 2.27 18.04
N LYS A 10 2.47 2.47 17.07
CA LYS A 10 2.17 3.03 15.75
C LYS A 10 2.15 1.96 14.66
N CYS A 11 2.54 0.73 14.96
CA CYS A 11 2.65 -0.34 13.96
C CYS A 11 1.37 -1.19 13.83
N HIS A 12 0.21 -0.59 14.04
CA HIS A 12 -1.09 -1.23 13.84
C HIS A 12 -1.52 -1.15 12.37
N SER A 13 -2.19 -2.20 11.91
CA SER A 13 -2.67 -2.37 10.53
C SER A 13 -4.06 -3.00 10.54
N ASP A 14 -4.89 -2.63 11.51
CA ASP A 14 -6.16 -3.30 11.82
C ASP A 14 -7.13 -3.19 10.64
N VAL A 15 -7.17 -2.01 10.00
CA VAL A 15 -7.98 -1.80 8.79
C VAL A 15 -7.47 -2.67 7.66
N ALA A 16 -6.16 -2.69 7.43
CA ALA A 16 -5.55 -3.45 6.34
C ALA A 16 -5.76 -4.97 6.48
N GLN A 17 -5.75 -5.47 7.72
CA GLN A 17 -6.02 -6.88 8.02
C GLN A 17 -7.44 -7.31 7.62
N THR A 18 -8.43 -6.42 7.74
CA THR A 18 -9.80 -6.69 7.29
C THR A 18 -9.98 -6.67 5.76
N MET A 19 -9.02 -6.10 5.03
CA MET A 19 -9.11 -5.82 3.58
C MET A 19 -8.32 -6.81 2.72
N GLY A 20 -8.26 -8.08 3.14
CA GLY A 20 -7.38 -9.11 2.58
C GLY A 20 -7.44 -9.25 1.04
N GLU A 21 -8.62 -9.15 0.44
CA GLU A 21 -8.80 -9.26 -1.02
C GLU A 21 -8.13 -8.13 -1.83
N ARG A 22 -7.86 -7.00 -1.18
CA ARG A 22 -7.22 -5.82 -1.77
C ARG A 22 -5.71 -5.79 -1.52
N ASN A 23 -5.18 -6.77 -0.78
CA ASN A 23 -3.76 -6.91 -0.48
C ASN A 23 -3.13 -7.99 -1.35
N GLN A 24 -1.98 -7.67 -1.96
CA GLN A 24 -1.22 -8.65 -2.72
C GLN A 24 -0.55 -9.67 -1.80
N TYR A 25 -0.07 -9.22 -0.64
CA TYR A 25 0.54 -10.06 0.37
C TYR A 25 -0.03 -9.76 1.76
N PRO A 26 -0.38 -10.78 2.56
CA PRO A 26 -0.96 -10.59 3.88
C PRO A 26 0.06 -10.11 4.93
N ASP A 27 1.35 -10.29 4.66
CA ASP A 27 2.46 -9.85 5.52
C ASP A 27 2.86 -8.39 5.28
N THR A 28 2.44 -7.80 4.16
CA THR A 28 2.87 -6.47 3.70
C THR A 28 1.68 -5.53 3.71
N LEU A 29 1.40 -4.96 4.88
CA LEU A 29 0.24 -4.10 5.13
C LEU A 29 0.68 -2.67 5.47
N PRO A 30 -0.09 -1.64 5.05
CA PRO A 30 0.16 -0.27 5.48
C PRO A 30 -0.23 -0.11 6.95
N TYR A 31 0.46 0.79 7.67
CA TYR A 31 0.08 1.11 9.04
C TYR A 31 -1.05 2.13 9.07
N ASP A 32 -1.91 2.04 10.08
CA ASP A 32 -3.11 2.87 10.18
C ASP A 32 -2.80 4.36 10.32
N TYR A 33 -1.67 4.72 10.94
CA TYR A 33 -1.27 6.12 11.14
C TYR A 33 -0.77 6.83 9.87
N ASN A 34 -0.22 6.10 8.91
CA ASN A 34 0.37 6.68 7.69
C ASN A 34 -0.18 6.13 6.39
N ARG A 35 -1.20 5.27 6.42
CA ARG A 35 -1.86 4.80 5.20
C ARG A 35 -2.50 5.95 4.41
N VAL A 36 -2.60 5.76 3.10
CA VAL A 36 -3.41 6.61 2.24
C VAL A 36 -4.88 6.27 2.46
N ILE A 37 -5.72 7.30 2.62
CA ILE A 37 -7.17 7.16 2.80
C ILE A 37 -7.83 7.84 1.61
N LEU A 38 -8.52 7.06 0.78
CA LEU A 38 -9.28 7.57 -0.36
C LEU A 38 -10.66 8.07 0.09
N ARG A 39 -11.28 8.91 -0.74
CA ARG A 39 -12.66 9.35 -0.51
C ARG A 39 -13.60 8.15 -0.61
N ARG A 40 -14.52 8.03 0.35
CA ARG A 40 -15.55 6.97 0.31
C ARG A 40 -16.50 7.19 -0.86
N LEU A 41 -16.81 6.11 -1.56
CA LEU A 41 -17.81 6.05 -2.61
C LEU A 41 -19.19 5.73 -2.01
N PRO A 42 -20.30 6.28 -2.56
CA PRO A 42 -21.64 6.13 -1.98
C PRO A 42 -22.20 4.69 -1.92
N ALA A 43 -21.50 3.70 -2.47
CA ALA A 43 -21.94 2.31 -2.57
C ALA A 43 -20.97 1.30 -1.95
N ASP A 44 -19.83 1.76 -1.40
CA ASP A 44 -18.81 0.88 -0.83
C ASP A 44 -18.14 1.56 0.37
N GLU A 45 -18.48 1.12 1.58
CA GLU A 45 -17.86 1.65 2.82
C GLU A 45 -16.36 1.36 2.89
N ASN A 46 -15.91 0.27 2.26
CA ASN A 46 -14.51 -0.15 2.25
C ASN A 46 -13.70 0.55 1.17
N SER A 47 -14.34 1.31 0.27
CA SER A 47 -13.70 2.07 -0.80
C SER A 47 -12.63 3.06 -0.33
N HIS A 48 -12.58 3.41 0.95
CA HIS A 48 -11.49 4.25 1.46
C HIS A 48 -10.12 3.56 1.50
N TYR A 49 -10.06 2.23 1.32
CA TYR A 49 -8.85 1.44 1.48
C TYR A 49 -8.09 1.22 0.17
N VAL A 50 -6.81 1.59 0.20
CA VAL A 50 -5.78 1.20 -0.75
C VAL A 50 -4.53 0.79 0.04
N ASN A 51 -3.84 -0.27 -0.39
CA ASN A 51 -2.57 -0.69 0.23
C ASN A 51 -1.44 0.25 -0.20
N ALA A 52 -1.39 1.42 0.44
CA ALA A 52 -0.39 2.44 0.23
C ALA A 52 -0.14 3.25 1.51
N SER A 53 1.08 3.75 1.67
CA SER A 53 1.52 4.53 2.83
C SER A 53 2.26 5.79 2.42
N TYR A 54 2.08 6.85 3.20
CA TYR A 54 2.88 8.06 3.09
C TYR A 54 4.26 7.86 3.71
N VAL A 55 5.26 8.37 3.02
CA VAL A 55 6.66 8.39 3.45
C VAL A 55 7.17 9.82 3.44
N ASN A 56 7.82 10.21 4.52
CA ASN A 56 8.43 11.53 4.66
C ASN A 56 9.72 11.60 3.85
N SER A 57 10.00 12.74 3.24
CA SER A 57 11.36 13.08 2.84
C SER A 57 12.09 13.73 4.00
N TRP A 58 13.37 14.02 3.80
CA TRP A 58 14.13 14.85 4.74
C TRP A 58 13.53 16.25 4.94
N LEU A 59 12.92 16.80 3.89
CA LEU A 59 12.47 18.20 3.83
C LEU A 59 10.95 18.36 4.02
N ARG A 60 10.17 17.31 3.77
CA ARG A 60 8.71 17.38 3.74
C ARG A 60 8.07 16.10 4.28
N GLU A 61 7.13 16.26 5.20
CA GLU A 61 6.27 15.16 5.61
C GLU A 61 5.32 14.74 4.48
N ARG A 62 5.04 13.43 4.39
CA ARG A 62 4.19 12.81 3.36
C ARG A 62 4.61 13.19 1.93
N ALA A 63 5.92 13.26 1.70
CA ALA A 63 6.48 13.65 0.40
C ALA A 63 6.28 12.58 -0.69
N TYR A 64 6.25 11.31 -0.30
CA TYR A 64 6.10 10.18 -1.22
C TYR A 64 4.96 9.27 -0.78
N VAL A 65 4.42 8.54 -1.74
CA VAL A 65 3.48 7.44 -1.51
C VAL A 65 4.12 6.17 -2.01
N VAL A 66 4.24 5.18 -1.12
CA VAL A 66 4.65 3.82 -1.47
C VAL A 66 3.42 2.95 -1.53
N THR A 67 3.31 2.10 -2.54
CA THR A 67 2.15 1.24 -2.78
C THR A 67 2.61 -0.12 -3.29
N GLN A 68 1.79 -1.15 -3.05
CA GLN A 68 2.00 -2.49 -3.59
C GLN A 68 1.97 -2.52 -5.13
N ALA A 69 2.47 -3.61 -5.72
CA ALA A 69 2.31 -3.85 -7.15
C ALA A 69 0.85 -4.26 -7.47
N VAL A 70 0.27 -3.62 -8.47
CA VAL A 70 -1.13 -3.83 -8.79
C VAL A 70 -1.28 -5.07 -9.67
N ARG A 71 -1.79 -6.17 -9.11
CA ARG A 71 -1.99 -7.44 -9.85
C ARG A 71 -3.46 -7.83 -10.00
N THR A 72 -4.32 -7.42 -9.08
CA THR A 72 -5.74 -7.81 -9.08
C THR A 72 -6.60 -6.72 -9.74
N LYS A 73 -7.69 -7.12 -10.41
CA LYS A 73 -8.63 -6.17 -11.03
C LYS A 73 -9.19 -5.15 -10.04
N PRO A 74 -9.60 -5.51 -8.80
CA PRO A 74 -10.09 -4.53 -7.83
C PRO A 74 -9.01 -3.52 -7.41
N ALA A 75 -7.78 -3.97 -7.16
CA ALA A 75 -6.68 -3.09 -6.76
C ALA A 75 -6.28 -2.08 -7.86
N LEU A 76 -6.55 -2.41 -9.14
CA LEU A 76 -6.25 -1.52 -10.26
C LEU A 76 -7.15 -0.28 -10.30
N ALA A 77 -8.44 -0.44 -10.02
CA ALA A 77 -9.36 0.68 -9.92
C ALA A 77 -8.95 1.62 -8.78
N GLU A 78 -8.61 1.04 -7.61
CA GLU A 78 -8.16 1.79 -6.44
C GLU A 78 -6.84 2.52 -6.66
N PHE A 79 -5.90 1.90 -7.38
CA PHE A 79 -4.63 2.51 -7.74
C PHE A 79 -4.79 3.75 -8.60
N TRP A 80 -5.60 3.66 -9.67
CA TRP A 80 -5.86 4.82 -10.53
C TRP A 80 -6.62 5.92 -9.82
N ARG A 81 -7.56 5.55 -8.95
CA ARG A 81 -8.28 6.49 -8.12
C ARG A 81 -7.36 7.22 -7.15
N MET A 82 -6.42 6.51 -6.54
CA MET A 82 -5.39 7.11 -5.68
C MET A 82 -4.56 8.14 -6.46
N ILE A 83 -4.12 7.81 -7.67
CA ILE A 83 -3.35 8.74 -8.53
C ILE A 83 -4.15 10.01 -8.81
N TRP A 84 -5.42 9.85 -9.15
CA TRP A 84 -6.32 10.95 -9.46
C TRP A 84 -6.58 11.84 -8.23
N GLU A 85 -6.95 11.25 -7.09
CA GLU A 85 -7.26 11.99 -5.86
C GLU A 85 -6.04 12.72 -5.28
N LEU A 86 -4.84 12.14 -5.43
CA LEU A 86 -3.59 12.76 -4.96
C LEU A 86 -2.97 13.73 -5.95
N THR A 87 -3.53 13.89 -7.16
CA THR A 87 -2.96 14.71 -8.24
C THR A 87 -1.50 14.35 -8.54
N THR A 88 -1.21 13.05 -8.58
CA THR A 88 0.16 12.53 -8.72
C THR A 88 0.69 12.78 -10.14
N ASN A 89 1.82 13.51 -10.22
CA ASN A 89 2.45 13.87 -11.51
C ASN A 89 3.52 12.87 -11.98
N CYS A 90 4.04 12.03 -11.09
CA CYS A 90 5.15 11.13 -11.40
C CYS A 90 4.91 9.77 -10.75
N LEU A 91 5.07 8.72 -11.55
CA LEU A 91 5.00 7.32 -11.11
C LEU A 91 6.35 6.66 -11.36
N VAL A 92 6.93 6.06 -10.31
CA VAL A 92 8.20 5.35 -10.38
C VAL A 92 7.93 3.88 -10.06
N MET A 93 8.10 3.00 -11.06
CA MET A 93 7.96 1.56 -10.90
C MET A 93 9.33 0.91 -10.74
N LEU A 94 9.57 0.28 -9.59
CA LEU A 94 10.85 -0.34 -9.25
C LEU A 94 10.97 -1.82 -9.66
N THR A 95 9.91 -2.39 -10.22
CA THR A 95 9.83 -3.81 -10.58
C THR A 95 9.56 -4.00 -12.07
N LYS A 96 10.06 -5.08 -12.65
CA LYS A 96 9.64 -5.51 -13.99
C LYS A 96 8.18 -5.97 -13.96
N VAL A 97 7.49 -5.86 -15.11
CA VAL A 97 6.10 -6.33 -15.27
C VAL A 97 6.01 -7.86 -15.14
N PHE A 98 7.05 -8.57 -15.58
CA PHE A 98 7.20 -10.01 -15.40
C PHE A 98 8.49 -10.30 -14.64
N ASP A 99 8.37 -11.06 -13.56
CA ASP A 99 9.49 -11.63 -12.84
C ASP A 99 9.32 -13.15 -12.86
N PHE A 100 10.27 -13.86 -13.48
CA PHE A 100 10.22 -15.31 -13.68
C PHE A 100 10.61 -16.09 -12.42
N MET A 101 11.04 -15.42 -11.35
CA MET A 101 11.51 -16.08 -10.12
C MET A 101 10.46 -16.11 -9.01
N ARG A 102 9.47 -16.98 -9.16
CA ARG A 102 8.79 -17.59 -8.02
C ARG A 102 8.80 -19.10 -8.15
N VAL A 103 9.97 -19.69 -7.93
CA VAL A 103 10.03 -21.08 -7.50
C VAL A 103 9.76 -21.08 -6.00
N SER A 104 8.50 -21.18 -5.59
CA SER A 104 8.17 -21.67 -4.25
C SER A 104 8.46 -23.16 -4.25
N LEU A 105 9.69 -23.54 -3.90
CA LEU A 105 9.98 -24.92 -3.48
C LEU A 105 9.21 -25.16 -2.19
N PHE A 106 8.03 -25.77 -2.30
CA PHE A 106 7.45 -26.50 -1.18
C PHE A 106 8.30 -27.76 -1.00
N LEU A 107 9.21 -27.73 -0.02
CA LEU A 107 9.76 -28.97 0.52
C LEU A 107 8.66 -29.59 1.39
N SER A 108 8.10 -30.71 0.92
CA SER A 108 7.28 -31.63 1.69
C SER A 108 8.14 -32.53 2.57
#